data_AF-A0A3D3DKR9-F1
#
_entry.id   AF-A0A3D3DKR9-F1
#
_cell.length_a   1.000
_cell.length_b   1.000
_cell.length_c   1.000
_cell.angle_alpha   90.00
_cell.angle_beta   90.00
_cell.angle_gamma   90.00
#
_symmetry.space_group_name_H-M   'P 1'
#
loop_
_entity.id
_entity.type
_entity.pdbx_description
1 polymer ?
#
loop_
_entity_poly.entity_id
_entity_poly.type
_entity_poly.pdbx_seq_one_letter_code
_entity_poly.pdbx_strand_id
1 'polypeptide(L)'
;DNYRGYIPLGFFSPNTEGVAPDQYEGYKLHAEVAADDRLCTACDLYGPNRWPEEPAGLRETTDAFWQACEATGQRLLGLIAQIMKVSVADFLAYFDQPLTNMTLLHYPPTNPNDGFGIHPHKDTDALTLLFPDAVGGLWLRPHDQGEWLEVEAPDETMVVNIGDLLEL
;
A
#
# COMPACT_ATOMS: atom_id res chain seq x y z
N ASP A 1 -5.98 5.90 17.72
CA ASP A 1 -4.83 5.04 17.36
C ASP A 1 -4.43 5.34 15.93
N ASN A 2 -3.15 5.64 15.67
CA ASN A 2 -2.63 6.17 14.40
C ASN A 2 -2.56 5.11 13.28
N TYR A 3 -3.54 4.21 13.21
CA TYR A 3 -3.75 3.26 12.12
C TYR A 3 -2.54 2.33 11.82
N ARG A 4 -1.87 1.87 12.88
CA ARG A 4 -0.70 0.98 12.83
C ARG A 4 -0.93 -0.31 13.60
N GLY A 5 -0.34 -1.39 13.12
CA GLY A 5 -0.39 -2.71 13.74
C GLY A 5 -1.34 -3.67 13.02
N TYR A 6 -1.78 -4.69 13.75
CA TYR A 6 -2.60 -5.76 13.21
C TYR A 6 -4.02 -5.30 12.84
N ILE A 7 -4.47 -5.70 11.66
CA ILE A 7 -5.80 -5.54 11.09
C ILE A 7 -6.46 -6.93 11.12
N PRO A 8 -7.50 -7.14 11.95
CA PRO A 8 -8.22 -8.41 11.96
C PRO A 8 -9.12 -8.57 10.73
N LEU A 9 -9.48 -9.82 10.42
CA LEU A 9 -10.48 -10.12 9.39
C LEU A 9 -11.78 -9.35 9.59
N GLY A 10 -12.36 -8.86 8.49
CA GLY A 10 -13.62 -8.12 8.50
C GLY A 10 -13.55 -6.75 9.18
N PHE A 11 -12.34 -6.21 9.42
CA PHE A 11 -12.17 -4.88 10.00
C PHE A 11 -12.63 -3.77 9.04
N PHE A 12 -12.40 -3.93 7.73
CA PHE A 12 -12.87 -3.01 6.70
C PHE A 12 -14.12 -3.53 6.01
N SER A 13 -14.97 -2.60 5.61
CA SER A 13 -16.17 -2.86 4.85
C SER A 13 -16.33 -1.80 3.77
N PRO A 14 -16.91 -2.16 2.61
CA PRO A 14 -17.28 -1.18 1.60
C PRO A 14 -18.24 -0.14 2.18
N ASN A 15 -18.19 1.09 1.64
CA ASN A 15 -19.17 2.14 1.95
C ASN A 15 -20.54 1.89 1.28
N THR A 16 -20.91 0.63 1.08
CA THR A 16 -22.14 0.18 0.41
C THR A 16 -22.88 -0.77 1.33
N GLU A 17 -24.13 -0.44 1.67
CA GLU A 17 -24.96 -1.29 2.53
C GLU A 17 -25.17 -2.68 1.92
N GLY A 18 -25.12 -3.71 2.78
CA GLY A 18 -25.40 -5.09 2.40
C GLY A 18 -24.25 -5.84 1.73
N VAL A 19 -23.07 -5.23 1.58
CA VAL A 19 -21.87 -5.93 1.12
C VAL A 19 -21.11 -6.49 2.33
N ALA A 20 -20.62 -7.73 2.19
CA ALA A 20 -19.84 -8.38 3.23
C ALA A 20 -18.54 -7.61 3.51
N PRO A 21 -18.03 -7.63 4.76
CA PRO A 21 -16.71 -7.10 5.10
C PRO A 21 -15.58 -7.76 4.30
N ASP A 22 -14.48 -7.05 4.15
CA ASP A 22 -13.28 -7.52 3.45
C ASP A 22 -12.68 -8.75 4.16
N GLN A 23 -12.32 -9.75 3.37
CA GLN A 23 -11.80 -11.04 3.84
C GLN A 23 -10.26 -11.09 3.78
N TYR A 24 -9.62 -10.12 4.42
CA TYR A 24 -8.17 -10.13 4.64
C TYR A 24 -7.82 -9.78 6.10
N GLU A 25 -6.72 -10.33 6.57
CA GLU A 25 -6.03 -9.81 7.74
C GLU A 25 -4.71 -9.17 7.28
N GLY A 26 -4.16 -8.28 8.10
CA GLY A 26 -2.90 -7.67 7.74
C GLY A 26 -2.17 -6.99 8.88
N TYR A 27 -1.01 -6.45 8.56
CA TYR A 27 -0.21 -5.67 9.48
C TYR A 27 0.18 -4.36 8.81
N LYS A 28 -0.37 -3.25 9.32
CA LYS A 28 -0.18 -1.93 8.73
C LYS A 28 0.95 -1.16 9.41
N LEU A 29 1.86 -0.69 8.58
CA LEU A 29 3.04 0.08 8.94
C LEU A 29 3.02 1.39 8.16
N HIS A 30 3.59 2.43 8.76
CA HIS A 30 3.79 3.72 8.13
C HIS A 30 5.28 4.06 8.16
N ALA A 31 5.69 5.09 7.41
CA ALA A 31 7.02 5.66 7.55
C ALA A 31 7.31 5.91 9.04
N GLU A 32 8.37 5.27 9.56
CA GLU A 32 8.64 5.24 10.98
C GLU A 32 9.21 6.58 11.43
N VAL A 33 8.56 7.20 12.41
CA VAL A 33 8.97 8.49 12.97
C VAL A 33 9.09 8.35 14.48
N ALA A 34 10.18 8.86 15.05
CA ALA A 34 10.40 8.82 16.49
C ALA A 34 9.29 9.59 17.23
N ALA A 35 8.89 9.11 18.41
CA ALA A 35 7.77 9.68 19.16
C ALA A 35 7.98 11.14 19.59
N ASP A 36 9.24 11.59 19.68
CA ASP A 36 9.64 12.94 20.05
C ASP A 36 9.95 13.83 18.84
N ASP A 37 9.75 13.35 17.60
CA ASP A 37 9.92 14.15 16.40
C ASP A 37 8.84 15.24 16.30
N ARG A 38 9.23 16.42 15.81
CA ARG A 38 8.32 17.55 15.54
C ARG A 38 7.17 17.17 14.60
N LEU A 39 7.36 16.21 13.71
CA LEU A 39 6.33 15.74 12.79
C LEU A 39 5.13 15.15 13.51
N CYS A 40 5.35 14.43 14.63
CA CYS A 40 4.28 13.91 15.46
C CYS A 40 3.44 15.02 16.13
N THR A 41 3.98 16.24 16.26
CA THR A 41 3.21 17.40 16.73
C THR A 41 2.42 18.06 15.60
N ALA A 42 2.94 17.99 14.37
CA ALA A 42 2.32 18.62 13.20
C ALA A 42 1.19 17.77 12.60
N CYS A 43 1.29 16.44 12.66
CA CYS A 43 0.29 15.53 12.15
C CYS A 43 0.28 14.22 12.93
N ASP A 44 -0.88 13.87 13.49
CA ASP A 44 -1.09 12.65 14.28
C ASP A 44 -0.89 11.36 13.46
N LEU A 45 -0.77 11.45 12.14
CA LEU A 45 -0.48 10.29 11.29
C LEU A 45 0.98 9.85 11.35
N TYR A 46 1.90 10.65 11.87
CA TYR A 46 3.29 10.25 12.13
C TYR A 46 3.45 9.61 13.52
N GLY A 47 4.47 8.76 13.65
CA GLY A 47 4.83 8.13 14.91
C GLY A 47 5.44 6.75 14.73
N PRO A 48 5.86 6.12 15.85
CA PRO A 48 6.53 4.83 15.82
C PRO A 48 5.57 3.74 15.36
N ASN A 49 6.09 2.74 14.64
CA ASN A 49 5.32 1.54 14.34
C ASN A 49 5.16 0.69 15.60
N ARG A 50 4.09 -0.11 15.62
CA ARG A 50 3.92 -1.17 16.61
C ARG A 50 4.55 -2.39 15.97
N TRP A 51 5.53 -3.00 16.60
CA TRP A 51 6.20 -4.20 16.09
C TRP A 51 5.80 -5.40 16.97
N PRO A 52 5.42 -6.54 16.40
CA PRO A 52 5.23 -7.75 17.18
C PRO A 52 6.59 -8.31 17.61
N GLU A 53 6.62 -9.04 18.73
CA GLU A 53 7.84 -9.71 19.20
C GLU A 53 8.20 -10.92 18.34
N GLU A 54 7.22 -11.51 17.66
CA GLU A 54 7.38 -12.69 16.81
C GLU A 54 6.77 -12.46 15.41
N PRO A 55 7.32 -13.11 14.36
CA PRO A 55 8.55 -13.91 14.39
C PRO A 55 9.80 -13.04 14.57
N ALA A 56 10.82 -13.57 15.25
CA ALA A 56 12.12 -12.93 15.33
C ALA A 56 12.66 -12.56 13.92
N GLY A 57 13.18 -11.33 13.78
CA GLY A 57 13.70 -10.83 12.50
C GLY A 57 12.66 -10.14 11.61
N LEU A 58 11.38 -10.11 12.00
CA LEU A 58 10.32 -9.48 11.18
C LEU A 58 10.64 -8.00 10.91
N ARG A 59 10.95 -7.23 11.97
CA ARG A 59 11.24 -5.80 11.84
C ARG A 59 12.41 -5.56 10.90
N GLU A 60 13.53 -6.24 11.11
CA GLU A 60 14.74 -6.07 10.31
C GLU A 60 14.50 -6.40 8.84
N THR A 61 13.73 -7.47 8.57
CA THR A 61 13.37 -7.88 7.22
C THR A 61 12.45 -6.86 6.55
N THR A 62 11.41 -6.42 7.26
CA THR A 62 10.45 -5.44 6.75
C THR A 62 11.09 -4.07 6.55
N ASP A 63 11.99 -3.64 7.43
CA ASP A 63 12.73 -2.38 7.28
C ASP A 63 13.65 -2.44 6.06
N ALA A 64 14.37 -3.55 5.84
CA ALA A 64 15.20 -3.73 4.65
C ALA A 64 14.37 -3.70 3.36
N PHE A 65 13.20 -4.36 3.37
CA PHE A 65 12.26 -4.35 2.24
C PHE A 65 11.69 -2.95 2.00
N TRP A 66 11.29 -2.24 3.06
CA TRP A 66 10.80 -0.86 3.00
C TRP A 66 11.82 0.05 2.32
N GLN A 67 13.09 0.00 2.72
CA GLN A 67 14.14 0.83 2.10
C GLN A 67 14.32 0.52 0.62
N ALA A 68 14.21 -0.74 0.21
CA ALA A 68 14.25 -1.13 -1.19
C ALA A 68 13.04 -0.59 -1.98
N CYS A 69 11.84 -0.65 -1.39
CA CYS A 69 10.62 -0.08 -1.98
C CYS A 69 10.70 1.44 -2.09
N GLU A 70 11.18 2.15 -1.08
CA GLU A 70 11.38 3.62 -1.11
C GLU A 70 12.35 4.03 -2.21
N ALA A 71 13.52 3.38 -2.31
CA ALA A 71 14.48 3.66 -3.37
C ALA A 71 13.89 3.40 -4.77
N THR A 72 13.09 2.35 -4.90
CA THR A 72 12.40 2.01 -6.15
C THR A 72 11.31 3.02 -6.48
N GLY A 73 10.49 3.40 -5.51
CA GLY A 73 9.41 4.38 -5.64
C GLY A 73 9.95 5.76 -6.04
N GLN A 74 11.01 6.25 -5.37
CA GLN A 74 11.65 7.51 -5.73
C GLN A 74 12.20 7.49 -7.16
N ARG A 75 12.79 6.37 -7.60
CA ARG A 75 13.26 6.21 -8.98
C ARG A 75 12.11 6.25 -9.97
N LEU A 76 11.00 5.57 -9.69
CA LEU A 76 9.82 5.56 -10.55
C LEU A 76 9.18 6.94 -10.63
N LEU A 77 9.01 7.63 -9.50
CA LEU A 77 8.51 9.01 -9.45
C LEU A 77 9.41 9.96 -10.28
N GLY A 78 10.73 9.82 -10.20
CA GLY A 78 11.66 10.59 -11.02
C GLY A 78 11.57 10.29 -12.52
N LEU A 79 11.23 9.06 -12.91
CA LEU A 79 10.94 8.71 -14.30
C LEU A 79 9.59 9.26 -14.77
N ILE A 80 8.57 9.20 -13.93
CA ILE A 80 7.24 9.79 -14.20
C ILE A 80 7.39 11.30 -14.42
N ALA A 81 8.13 12.01 -13.58
CA ALA A 81 8.41 13.44 -13.76
C ALA A 81 9.05 13.75 -15.12
N GLN A 82 9.99 12.91 -15.58
CA GLN A 82 10.61 13.06 -16.90
C GLN A 82 9.61 12.81 -18.04
N ILE A 83 8.75 11.79 -17.92
CA ILE A 83 7.70 11.48 -18.90
C ILE A 83 6.72 12.66 -19.01
N MET A 84 6.33 13.24 -17.86
CA MET A 84 5.47 14.42 -17.78
C MET A 84 6.17 15.71 -18.20
N LYS A 85 7.50 15.68 -18.43
CA LYS A 85 8.34 16.84 -18.79
C LYS A 85 8.29 17.97 -17.76
N VAL A 86 8.22 17.63 -16.48
CA VAL A 86 8.33 18.56 -15.37
C VAL A 86 9.73 18.48 -14.73
N SER A 87 10.05 19.46 -13.88
CA SER A 87 11.28 19.42 -13.09
C SER A 87 11.26 18.23 -12.13
N VAL A 88 12.22 17.32 -12.28
CA VAL A 88 12.34 16.14 -11.39
C VAL A 88 12.55 16.57 -9.93
N ALA A 89 13.36 17.60 -9.71
CA ALA A 89 13.64 18.09 -8.36
C ALA A 89 12.39 18.69 -7.70
N ASP A 90 11.65 19.53 -8.41
CA ASP A 90 10.45 20.17 -7.86
C ASP A 90 9.33 19.16 -7.68
N PHE A 91 9.22 18.17 -8.57
CA PHE A 91 8.26 17.08 -8.43
C PHE A 91 8.55 16.21 -7.20
N LEU A 92 9.81 15.79 -7.02
CA LEU A 92 10.21 14.98 -5.87
C LEU A 92 10.11 15.74 -4.54
N ALA A 93 10.13 17.07 -4.55
CA ALA A 93 9.95 17.88 -3.35
C ALA A 93 8.55 17.73 -2.71
N TYR A 94 7.52 17.34 -3.48
CA TYR A 94 6.20 17.01 -2.92
C TYR A 94 6.18 15.71 -2.10
N PHE A 95 7.23 14.90 -2.23
CA PHE A 95 7.39 13.63 -1.54
C PHE A 95 8.43 13.70 -0.41
N ASP A 96 8.79 14.91 0.04
CA ASP A 96 9.60 15.07 1.26
C ASP A 96 8.76 14.69 2.49
N GLN A 97 9.30 13.80 3.33
CA GLN A 97 8.64 13.29 4.53
C GLN A 97 7.26 12.67 4.25
N PRO A 98 7.15 11.67 3.35
CA PRO A 98 5.86 11.18 2.86
C PRO A 98 5.09 10.44 3.95
N LEU A 99 3.76 10.40 3.81
CA LEU A 99 2.87 9.54 4.59
C LEU A 99 2.82 8.11 4.03
N THR A 100 3.93 7.63 3.46
CA THR A 100 4.03 6.27 2.89
C THR A 100 3.58 5.24 3.93
N ASN A 101 2.82 4.26 3.49
CA ASN A 101 2.39 3.13 4.30
C ASN A 101 2.64 1.81 3.56
N MET A 102 2.83 0.73 4.32
CA MET A 102 2.94 -0.63 3.83
C MET A 102 1.95 -1.48 4.61
N THR A 103 1.24 -2.36 3.92
CA THR A 103 0.39 -3.36 4.57
C THR A 103 0.88 -4.74 4.19
N LEU A 104 1.30 -5.51 5.19
CA LEU A 104 1.58 -6.94 5.01
C LEU A 104 0.23 -7.65 5.02
N LEU A 105 -0.18 -8.23 3.88
CA LEU A 105 -1.52 -8.79 3.70
C LEU A 105 -1.48 -10.31 3.74
N HIS A 106 -2.51 -10.91 4.36
CA HIS A 106 -2.79 -12.33 4.27
C HIS A 106 -4.28 -12.51 3.95
N TYR A 107 -4.55 -13.26 2.88
CA TYR A 107 -5.90 -13.64 2.46
C TYR A 107 -6.09 -15.12 2.79
N PRO A 108 -6.92 -15.46 3.81
CA PRO A 108 -7.24 -16.85 4.09
C PRO A 108 -7.94 -17.51 2.90
N PRO A 109 -7.84 -18.85 2.75
CA PRO A 109 -8.64 -19.56 1.77
C PRO A 109 -10.15 -19.31 2.01
N THR A 110 -10.84 -18.79 0.99
CA THR A 110 -12.28 -18.50 1.04
C THR A 110 -13.02 -19.18 -0.11
N ASN A 111 -14.35 -19.32 0.02
CA ASN A 111 -15.20 -19.65 -1.12
C ASN A 111 -15.50 -18.37 -1.91
N PRO A 112 -15.71 -18.45 -3.24
CA PRO A 112 -16.05 -17.28 -4.06
C PRO A 112 -17.30 -16.49 -3.60
N ASN A 113 -18.16 -17.12 -2.81
CA ASN A 113 -19.39 -16.52 -2.28
C ASN A 113 -19.19 -15.82 -0.93
N ASP A 114 -18.00 -15.91 -0.32
CA ASP A 114 -17.72 -15.39 1.03
C ASP A 114 -17.43 -13.88 1.03
N GLY A 115 -17.44 -13.25 -0.15
CA GLY A 115 -17.23 -11.82 -0.34
C GLY A 115 -15.91 -11.52 -1.06
N PHE A 116 -15.52 -10.24 -1.02
CA PHE A 116 -14.25 -9.81 -1.59
C PHE A 116 -13.12 -10.06 -0.60
N GLY A 117 -11.94 -10.44 -1.11
CA GLY A 117 -10.70 -10.32 -0.33
C GLY A 117 -10.52 -8.87 0.10
N ILE A 118 -10.47 -7.97 -0.88
CA ILE A 118 -10.65 -6.53 -0.70
C ILE A 118 -11.63 -6.02 -1.76
N HIS A 119 -12.60 -5.20 -1.36
CA HIS A 119 -13.60 -4.67 -2.28
C HIS A 119 -13.01 -3.75 -3.35
N PRO A 120 -13.71 -3.54 -4.48
CA PRO A 120 -13.28 -2.59 -5.51
C PRO A 120 -13.02 -1.18 -4.97
N HIS A 121 -11.80 -0.68 -5.17
CA HIS A 121 -11.38 0.66 -4.75
C HIS A 121 -10.29 1.21 -5.69
N LYS A 122 -9.94 2.48 -5.47
CA LYS A 122 -8.72 3.11 -5.96
C LYS A 122 -7.84 3.47 -4.77
N ASP A 123 -6.53 3.43 -4.95
CA ASP A 123 -5.58 3.92 -3.96
C ASP A 123 -5.58 5.45 -3.94
N THR A 124 -5.44 6.03 -2.75
CA THR A 124 -5.44 7.49 -2.55
C THR A 124 -4.04 8.11 -2.57
N ASP A 125 -3.00 7.28 -2.70
CA ASP A 125 -1.61 7.70 -2.77
C ASP A 125 -1.21 8.13 -4.18
N ALA A 126 0.09 8.34 -4.41
CA ALA A 126 0.61 8.65 -5.75
C ALA A 126 0.96 7.39 -6.55
N LEU A 127 1.50 6.38 -5.87
CA LEU A 127 2.11 5.21 -6.48
C LEU A 127 2.09 4.05 -5.49
N THR A 128 1.52 2.92 -5.91
CA THR A 128 1.52 1.67 -5.15
C THR A 128 2.46 0.67 -5.79
N LEU A 129 3.29 0.02 -4.97
CA LEU A 129 4.13 -1.11 -5.35
C LEU A 129 3.54 -2.38 -4.73
N LEU A 130 3.10 -3.31 -5.57
CA LEU A 130 2.47 -4.56 -5.15
C LEU A 130 3.35 -5.75 -5.52
N PHE A 131 3.42 -6.70 -4.59
CA PHE A 131 4.20 -7.94 -4.71
C PHE A 131 3.28 -9.15 -4.45
N PRO A 132 2.37 -9.48 -5.38
CA PRO A 132 1.48 -10.62 -5.23
C PRO A 132 2.28 -11.93 -5.20
N ASP A 133 1.74 -12.94 -4.51
CA ASP A 133 2.27 -14.29 -4.59
C ASP A 133 1.66 -15.06 -5.79
N ALA A 134 2.12 -16.29 -5.99
CA ALA A 134 1.67 -17.15 -7.09
C ALA A 134 0.22 -17.68 -6.94
N VAL A 135 -0.48 -17.38 -5.83
CA VAL A 135 -1.88 -17.79 -5.65
C VAL A 135 -2.80 -16.94 -6.53
N GLY A 136 -2.43 -15.68 -6.80
CA GLY A 136 -3.20 -14.76 -7.62
C GLY A 136 -4.40 -14.15 -6.90
N GLY A 137 -5.42 -13.74 -7.66
CA GLY A 137 -6.63 -13.10 -7.11
C GLY A 137 -6.64 -11.57 -7.12
N LEU A 138 -5.61 -10.94 -7.67
CA LEU A 138 -5.61 -9.49 -7.94
C LEU A 138 -6.33 -9.21 -9.26
N TRP A 139 -7.34 -8.34 -9.22
CA TRP A 139 -8.07 -7.87 -10.40
C TRP A 139 -8.00 -6.35 -10.49
N LEU A 140 -7.74 -5.85 -11.70
CA LEU A 140 -7.71 -4.42 -12.01
C LEU A 140 -8.78 -4.10 -13.04
N ARG A 141 -9.34 -2.90 -12.98
CA ARG A 141 -10.23 -2.40 -14.03
C ARG A 141 -9.58 -1.16 -14.65
N PRO A 142 -8.99 -1.27 -15.86
CA PRO A 142 -8.40 -0.11 -16.53
C PRO A 142 -9.42 1.01 -16.70
N HIS A 143 -8.98 2.27 -16.59
CA HIS A 143 -9.90 3.41 -16.68
C HIS A 143 -10.63 3.48 -18.04
N ASP A 144 -9.97 3.06 -19.11
CA ASP A 144 -10.50 3.05 -20.47
C ASP A 144 -11.28 1.77 -20.84
N GLN A 145 -11.31 0.78 -19.93
CA GLN A 145 -11.97 -0.50 -20.15
C GLN A 145 -13.01 -0.75 -19.06
N GLY A 146 -14.24 -1.07 -19.46
CA GLY A 146 -15.31 -1.39 -18.51
C GLY A 146 -15.17 -2.76 -17.82
N GLU A 147 -14.15 -3.53 -18.20
CA GLU A 147 -13.97 -4.93 -17.83
C GLU A 147 -12.84 -5.11 -16.82
N TRP A 148 -13.04 -6.06 -15.90
CA TRP A 148 -12.03 -6.47 -14.93
C TRP A 148 -11.03 -7.42 -15.60
N LEU A 149 -9.75 -7.20 -15.34
CA LEU A 149 -8.63 -7.99 -15.81
C LEU A 149 -7.93 -8.61 -14.61
N GLU A 150 -7.74 -9.93 -14.65
CA GLU A 150 -6.89 -10.61 -13.68
C GLU A 150 -5.43 -10.25 -13.94
N VAL A 151 -4.69 -9.94 -12.88
CA VAL A 151 -3.28 -9.59 -12.96
C VAL A 151 -2.44 -10.84 -12.80
N GLU A 152 -1.70 -11.18 -13.85
CA GLU A 152 -0.61 -12.15 -13.75
C GLU A 152 0.63 -11.45 -13.17
N ALA A 153 1.13 -11.94 -12.05
CA ALA A 153 2.40 -11.50 -11.46
C ALA A 153 3.37 -12.69 -11.39
N PRO A 154 4.17 -12.92 -12.45
CA PRO A 154 5.19 -13.96 -12.43
C PRO A 154 6.23 -13.74 -11.31
N ASP A 155 6.96 -14.81 -10.97
CA ASP A 155 8.07 -14.72 -10.03
C ASP A 155 9.04 -13.59 -10.41
N GLU A 156 9.55 -12.89 -9.39
CA GLU A 156 10.48 -11.75 -9.53
C GLU A 156 9.90 -10.53 -10.28
N THR A 157 8.57 -10.42 -10.35
CA THR A 157 7.90 -9.21 -10.86
C THR A 157 7.27 -8.39 -9.73
N MET A 158 6.97 -7.14 -10.06
CA MET A 158 6.27 -6.20 -9.19
C MET A 158 5.19 -5.52 -10.03
N VAL A 159 3.99 -5.42 -9.47
CA VAL A 159 2.89 -4.67 -10.07
C VAL A 159 2.95 -3.23 -9.56
N VAL A 160 2.77 -2.27 -10.46
CA VAL A 160 2.80 -0.85 -10.11
C VAL A 160 1.52 -0.19 -10.62
N ASN A 161 0.78 0.48 -9.74
CA ASN A 161 -0.37 1.30 -10.12
C ASN A 161 -0.22 2.74 -9.64
N ILE A 162 -0.89 3.64 -10.36
CA ILE A 162 -1.00 5.06 -10.03
C ILE A 162 -2.24 5.24 -9.15
N GLY A 163 -2.07 5.96 -8.04
CA GLY A 163 -3.17 6.35 -7.15
C GLY A 163 -3.72 7.74 -7.48
N ASP A 164 -4.81 8.10 -6.79
CA ASP A 164 -5.58 9.34 -7.04
C ASP A 164 -4.72 10.61 -6.92
N LEU A 165 -3.70 10.64 -6.03
CA LEU A 165 -2.88 11.86 -5.84
C LEU A 165 -2.11 12.25 -7.11
N LEU A 166 -1.71 11.27 -7.92
CA LEU A 166 -0.99 11.49 -9.17
C LEU A 166 -1.93 11.54 -10.39
N GLU A 167 -3.17 11.06 -10.26
CA GLU A 167 -4.22 11.20 -11.30
C GLU A 167 -4.73 12.65 -11.43
N LEU A 168 -4.66 13.44 -10.35
CA LEU A 168 -5.09 14.85 -10.29
C LEU A 168 -4.23 15.80 -11.16
#